data_AF-A0ABD5APY0-F1
#
_entry.id   AF-A0ABD5APY0-F1
#
_cell.length_a   1.000
_cell.length_b   1.000
_cell.length_c   1.000
_cell.angle_alpha   90.00
_cell.angle_beta   90.00
_cell.angle_gamma   90.00
#
_symmetry.space_group_name_H-M   'P 1'
#
loop_
_entity.id
_entity.type
_entity.pdbx_description
1 polymer ?
#
loop_
_entity_poly.entity_id
_entity_poly.type
_entity_poly.pdbx_seq_one_letter_code
_entity_poly.pdbx_strand_id
1 'polypeptide(L)'
;MGIQKILNEEALYGVPVKIFTQDIDSESIEQLKKMAQLQFIYSHIAVMPDVHVGKGATVGSVIPTKHAIIPAAVGVDIGCGMNAIRLSLKASQLPDSLSRLRDAIERKVPVGFALHKQVKAKASSIIPLEKSLEPIIKNILALFECFDNLMQHGKNSYVL
;
A
#
# COMPACT_ATOMS: atom_id res chain seq x y z
N MET A 1 15.21 17.16 -0.16
CA MET A 1 13.99 17.90 0.24
C MET A 1 13.70 17.54 1.69
N GLY A 2 13.61 18.52 2.58
CA GLY A 2 13.36 18.29 4.01
C GLY A 2 11.87 18.21 4.35
N ILE A 3 11.56 18.04 5.64
CA ILE A 3 10.19 18.17 6.16
C ILE A 3 9.75 19.62 5.97
N GLN A 4 8.55 19.79 5.40
CA GLN A 4 7.95 21.08 5.06
C GLN A 4 6.86 21.49 6.06
N LYS A 5 6.16 20.51 6.63
CA LYS A 5 5.08 20.71 7.60
C LYS A 5 5.00 19.54 8.57
N ILE A 6 4.70 19.83 9.84
CA ILE A 6 4.44 18.80 10.85
C ILE A 6 3.02 19.01 11.36
N LEU A 7 2.22 17.93 11.39
CA LEU A 7 0.94 17.90 12.10
C LEU A 7 1.13 17.16 13.43
N ASN A 8 0.28 17.48 14.41
CA ASN A 8 0.24 16.83 15.71
C ASN A 8 1.56 16.92 16.49
N GLU A 9 2.38 17.95 16.28
CA GLU A 9 3.64 18.12 17.00
C GLU A 9 3.43 18.33 18.51
N GLU A 10 2.42 19.12 18.86
CA GLU A 10 2.06 19.47 20.25
C GLU A 10 0.79 18.73 20.73
N ALA A 11 0.33 17.71 20.01
CA ALA A 11 -0.88 17.01 20.36
C ALA A 11 -0.67 16.17 21.65
N LEU A 12 -1.62 16.23 22.58
CA LEU A 12 -1.60 15.42 23.80
C LEU A 12 -1.67 13.91 23.53
N TYR A 13 -2.27 13.53 22.39
CA TYR A 13 -2.45 12.16 21.95
C TYR A 13 -2.22 12.03 20.44
N GLY A 14 -1.83 10.82 20.02
CA GLY A 14 -1.46 10.50 18.64
C GLY A 14 0.04 10.65 18.35
N VAL A 15 0.43 10.39 17.10
CA VAL A 15 1.81 10.54 16.62
C VAL A 15 1.96 11.75 15.71
N PRO A 16 3.17 12.34 15.58
CA PRO A 16 3.41 13.39 14.62
C PRO A 16 3.30 12.90 13.18
N VAL A 17 2.85 13.78 12.28
CA VAL A 17 2.80 13.54 10.83
C VAL A 17 3.80 14.47 10.15
N LYS A 18 4.82 13.89 9.51
CA LYS A 18 5.90 14.62 8.83
C LYS A 18 5.62 14.70 7.33
N ILE A 19 5.36 15.90 6.83
CA ILE A 19 4.96 16.15 5.45
C ILE A 19 6.11 16.77 4.68
N PHE A 20 6.45 16.20 3.52
CA PHE A 20 7.59 16.61 2.69
C PHE A 20 7.20 17.56 1.54
N THR A 21 5.96 18.08 1.54
CA THR A 21 5.43 19.04 0.57
C THR A 21 4.60 20.11 1.26
N GLN A 22 4.41 21.25 0.59
CA GLN A 22 3.43 22.26 0.97
C GLN A 22 2.11 22.11 0.19
N ASP A 23 2.13 21.39 -0.93
CA ASP A 23 0.98 21.12 -1.77
C ASP A 23 0.24 19.88 -1.26
N ILE A 24 -0.78 20.11 -0.44
CA ILE A 24 -1.62 19.06 0.14
C ILE A 24 -3.02 19.61 0.39
N ASP A 25 -4.03 18.85 -0.03
CA ASP A 25 -5.43 19.23 0.10
C ASP A 25 -5.96 19.00 1.55
N SER A 26 -7.10 19.62 1.86
CA SER A 26 -7.71 19.53 3.18
C SER A 26 -8.19 18.12 3.55
N GLU A 27 -8.69 17.34 2.58
CA GLU A 27 -9.19 15.99 2.84
C GLU A 27 -8.04 15.06 3.23
N SER A 28 -6.90 15.15 2.53
CA SER A 28 -5.67 14.46 2.88
C SER A 28 -5.18 14.82 4.28
N ILE A 29 -5.18 16.10 4.64
CA ILE A 29 -4.81 16.55 6.00
C ILE A 29 -5.73 15.92 7.05
N GLU A 30 -7.04 15.92 6.83
CA GLU A 30 -7.99 15.32 7.77
C GLU A 30 -7.81 13.82 7.92
N GLN A 31 -7.60 13.12 6.81
CA GLN A 31 -7.35 11.68 6.80
C GLN A 31 -6.07 11.33 7.56
N LEU A 32 -4.99 12.09 7.35
CA LEU A 32 -3.73 11.94 8.09
C LEU A 32 -3.89 12.23 9.59
N LYS A 33 -4.62 13.28 9.95
CA LYS A 33 -4.91 13.61 11.35
C LYS A 33 -5.63 12.47 12.05
N LYS A 34 -6.66 11.89 11.41
CA LYS A 34 -7.40 10.72 11.95
C LYS A 34 -6.49 9.50 12.09
N MET A 35 -5.71 9.20 11.06
CA MET A 35 -4.77 8.08 11.06
C MET A 35 -3.75 8.19 12.20
N ALA A 36 -3.24 9.40 12.45
CA ALA A 36 -2.27 9.67 13.51
C ALA A 36 -2.80 9.43 14.93
N GLN A 37 -4.12 9.34 15.14
CA GLN A 37 -4.72 9.08 16.46
C GLN A 37 -4.80 7.60 16.82
N LEU A 38 -4.57 6.70 15.86
CA LEU A 38 -4.65 5.27 16.10
C LEU A 38 -3.50 4.83 17.02
N GLN A 39 -3.84 4.14 18.11
CA GLN A 39 -2.91 3.83 19.21
C GLN A 39 -1.78 2.87 18.82
N PHE A 40 -1.96 2.12 17.74
CA PHE A 40 -0.97 1.17 17.23
C PHE A 40 -0.06 1.77 16.15
N ILE A 41 -0.20 3.06 15.80
CA ILE A 41 0.76 3.75 14.93
C ILE A 41 2.05 3.99 15.71
N TYR A 42 3.17 3.69 15.08
CA TYR A 42 4.47 3.73 15.73
C TYR A 42 5.31 4.94 15.30
N SER A 43 5.82 5.69 16.27
CA SER A 43 6.74 6.82 16.07
C SER A 43 6.15 8.02 15.32
N HIS A 44 5.83 7.91 14.02
CA HIS A 44 5.31 9.00 13.19
C HIS A 44 4.80 8.48 11.84
N ILE A 45 3.96 9.28 11.17
CA ILE A 45 3.58 9.07 9.76
C ILE A 45 4.48 9.94 8.88
N ALA A 46 4.96 9.41 7.76
CA ALA A 46 5.70 10.18 6.75
C ALA A 46 4.86 10.34 5.48
N VAL A 47 4.80 11.57 4.95
CA VAL A 47 3.90 11.93 3.85
C VAL A 47 4.72 12.49 2.69
N MET A 48 4.67 11.78 1.57
CA MET A 48 5.41 12.09 0.35
C MET A 48 4.76 13.24 -0.43
N PRO A 49 5.49 13.87 -1.37
CA PRO A 49 4.98 15.02 -2.11
C PRO A 49 3.82 14.74 -3.07
N ASP A 50 3.58 13.48 -3.42
CA ASP A 50 2.48 13.00 -4.27
C ASP A 50 1.22 12.62 -3.48
N VAL A 51 1.16 13.02 -2.20
CA VAL A 51 0.03 12.74 -1.31
C VAL A 51 -1.28 13.26 -1.87
N HIS A 52 -2.31 12.42 -1.79
CA HIS A 52 -3.69 12.79 -2.07
C HIS A 52 -4.64 11.84 -1.33
N VAL A 53 -5.91 12.24 -1.30
CA VAL A 53 -6.97 11.49 -0.64
C VAL A 53 -7.07 10.07 -1.22
N GLY A 54 -7.19 9.09 -0.34
CA GLY A 54 -7.38 7.69 -0.72
C GLY A 54 -8.53 7.04 0.03
N LYS A 55 -8.82 5.78 -0.30
CA LYS A 55 -9.88 5.02 0.35
C LYS A 55 -9.37 4.39 1.64
N GLY A 56 -9.69 5.01 2.77
CA GLY A 56 -9.29 4.56 4.11
C GLY A 56 -7.96 5.14 4.58
N ALA A 57 -6.92 5.14 3.74
CA ALA A 57 -5.68 5.88 3.97
C ALA A 57 -5.32 6.77 2.77
N THR A 58 -4.47 7.77 2.98
CA THR A 58 -3.90 8.61 1.91
C THR A 58 -2.93 7.83 1.04
N VAL A 59 -2.94 8.09 -0.27
CA VAL A 59 -1.86 7.66 -1.16
C VAL A 59 -0.61 8.50 -0.86
N GLY A 60 0.59 7.95 -1.11
CA GLY A 60 1.84 8.68 -0.85
C GLY A 60 2.18 8.82 0.63
N SER A 61 1.77 7.87 1.48
CA SER A 61 2.07 7.90 2.92
C SER A 61 2.71 6.60 3.42
N VAL A 62 3.60 6.73 4.42
CA VAL A 62 4.20 5.62 5.15
C VAL A 62 3.62 5.62 6.55
N ILE A 63 2.89 4.55 6.88
CA ILE A 63 2.14 4.38 8.13
C ILE A 63 2.70 3.18 8.89
N PRO A 64 3.71 3.37 9.76
CA PRO A 64 4.28 2.30 10.56
C PRO A 64 3.33 1.88 11.69
N THR A 65 3.16 0.58 11.87
CA THR A 65 2.28 0.01 12.91
C THR A 65 3.05 -0.92 13.84
N LYS A 66 2.55 -1.10 15.08
CA LYS A 66 3.00 -2.11 16.03
C LYS A 66 1.92 -3.16 16.21
N HIS A 67 2.27 -4.42 15.93
CA HIS A 67 1.38 -5.59 16.12
C HIS A 67 0.02 -5.50 15.43
N ALA A 68 -0.11 -4.68 14.38
CA ALA A 68 -1.35 -4.43 13.68
C ALA A 68 -1.12 -4.27 12.18
N ILE A 69 -2.12 -4.62 11.37
CA ILE A 69 -2.14 -4.41 9.92
C ILE A 69 -3.37 -3.58 9.59
N ILE A 70 -3.24 -2.61 8.69
CA ILE A 70 -4.36 -1.82 8.15
C ILE A 70 -4.49 -2.17 6.66
N PRO A 71 -5.38 -3.11 6.26
CA PRO A 71 -5.50 -3.51 4.85
C PRO A 71 -5.78 -2.33 3.91
N ALA A 72 -6.61 -1.39 4.33
CA ALA A 72 -6.92 -0.19 3.55
C ALA A 72 -5.71 0.73 3.32
N ALA A 73 -4.67 0.65 4.15
CA ALA A 73 -3.43 1.41 3.97
C ALA A 73 -2.46 0.76 2.97
N VAL A 74 -2.65 -0.51 2.62
CA VAL A 74 -1.88 -1.19 1.56
C VAL A 74 -2.38 -0.80 0.18
N GLY A 75 -3.69 -0.56 0.05
CA GLY A 75 -4.35 -0.25 -1.21
C GLY A 75 -5.07 -1.46 -1.82
N VAL A 76 -5.94 -1.19 -2.79
CA VAL A 76 -6.76 -2.23 -3.45
C VAL A 76 -5.98 -3.08 -4.44
N ASP A 77 -4.89 -2.53 -4.99
CA ASP A 77 -4.00 -3.18 -5.94
C ASP A 77 -2.69 -3.55 -5.24
N ILE A 78 -2.72 -4.67 -4.52
CA ILE A 78 -1.60 -5.15 -3.70
C ILE A 78 -0.46 -5.56 -4.63
N GLY A 79 0.71 -4.93 -4.42
CA GLY A 79 1.88 -5.17 -5.26
C GLY A 79 1.94 -4.29 -6.51
N CYS A 80 1.04 -3.30 -6.65
CA CYS A 80 1.22 -2.23 -7.61
C CYS A 80 2.58 -1.57 -7.42
N GLY A 81 3.32 -1.41 -8.52
CA GLY A 81 4.68 -0.92 -8.50
C GLY A 81 5.29 -0.89 -9.89
N MET A 82 6.56 -0.48 -9.94
CA MET A 82 7.30 -0.33 -11.18
C MET A 82 8.46 -1.31 -11.23
N ASN A 83 8.71 -1.88 -12.40
CA ASN A 83 9.91 -2.67 -12.69
C ASN A 83 10.68 -1.99 -13.83
N ALA A 84 12.00 -1.85 -13.64
CA ALA A 84 12.89 -1.29 -14.65
C ALA A 84 14.00 -2.30 -14.95
N ILE A 85 14.18 -2.61 -16.23
CA ILE A 85 15.25 -3.51 -16.70
C ILE A 85 16.28 -2.67 -17.45
N ARG A 86 17.53 -2.71 -16.97
CA ARG A 86 18.63 -2.04 -17.66
C ARG A 86 19.02 -2.82 -18.91
N LEU A 87 18.98 -2.15 -20.05
CA LEU A 87 19.47 -2.69 -21.32
C LEU A 87 20.96 -2.36 -21.52
N SER A 88 21.61 -3.10 -22.41
CA SER A 88 22.96 -2.77 -22.90
C SER A 88 22.98 -1.62 -23.90
N LEU A 89 21.80 -1.17 -24.36
CA LEU A 89 21.62 -0.09 -25.32
C LEU A 89 21.75 1.28 -24.65
N LYS A 90 22.34 2.23 -25.38
CA LYS A 90 22.37 3.67 -25.06
C LYS A 90 21.30 4.41 -25.85
N ALA A 91 20.88 5.57 -25.35
CA ALA A 91 19.92 6.43 -26.03
C ALA A 91 20.33 6.78 -27.47
N SER A 92 21.63 7.02 -27.71
CA SER A 92 22.17 7.31 -29.04
C SER A 92 22.10 6.14 -30.03
N GLN A 93 21.78 4.93 -29.57
CA GLN A 93 21.59 3.74 -30.41
C GLN A 93 20.12 3.51 -30.77
N LEU A 94 19.21 4.34 -30.23
CA LEU A 94 17.79 4.27 -30.52
C LEU A 94 17.45 5.19 -31.70
N PRO A 95 16.46 4.81 -32.52
CA PRO A 95 15.95 5.72 -33.55
C PRO A 95 15.22 6.91 -32.91
N ASP A 96 15.13 8.02 -33.63
CA ASP A 96 14.41 9.22 -33.18
C ASP A 96 12.93 8.94 -32.87
N SER A 97 12.33 7.96 -33.55
CA SER A 97 10.96 7.52 -33.31
C SER A 97 10.90 6.11 -32.75
N LEU A 98 10.29 5.97 -31.57
CA LEU A 98 10.05 4.70 -30.89
C LEU A 98 8.67 4.08 -31.19
N SER A 99 7.92 4.62 -32.17
CA SER A 99 6.56 4.15 -32.50
C SER A 99 6.52 2.64 -32.78
N ARG A 100 7.43 2.14 -33.63
CA ARG A 100 7.52 0.71 -33.97
C ARG A 100 7.81 -0.17 -32.76
N LEU A 101 8.62 0.31 -31.82
CA LEU A 101 8.93 -0.40 -30.58
C LEU A 101 7.70 -0.46 -29.67
N ARG A 102 7.04 0.69 -29.48
CA ARG A 102 5.78 0.78 -28.73
C ARG A 102 4.72 -0.16 -29.29
N ASP A 103 4.49 -0.14 -30.61
CA ASP A 103 3.51 -1.01 -31.27
C ASP A 103 3.84 -2.51 -31.07
N ALA A 104 5.13 -2.86 -31.09
CA ALA A 104 5.57 -4.24 -30.85
C ALA A 104 5.35 -4.68 -29.40
N ILE A 105 5.49 -3.76 -28.43
CA ILE A 105 5.21 -4.01 -27.02
C ILE A 105 3.70 -4.18 -26.82
N GLU A 106 2.88 -3.25 -27.30
CA GLU A 106 1.42 -3.28 -27.13
C GLU A 106 0.78 -4.53 -27.76
N ARG A 107 1.32 -5.03 -28.89
CA ARG A 107 0.88 -6.32 -29.46
C ARG A 107 1.23 -7.54 -28.59
N LYS A 108 2.30 -7.48 -27.80
CA LYS A 108 2.80 -8.61 -26.99
C LYS A 108 2.35 -8.54 -25.53
N VAL A 109 2.05 -7.36 -25.01
CA VAL A 109 1.66 -7.10 -23.62
C VAL A 109 0.18 -6.74 -23.61
N PRO A 110 -0.72 -7.66 -23.22
CA PRO A 110 -2.15 -7.37 -23.16
C PRO A 110 -2.43 -6.32 -22.07
N VAL A 111 -3.19 -5.27 -22.41
CA VAL A 111 -3.55 -4.16 -21.50
C VAL A 111 -5.06 -3.87 -21.47
N GLY A 112 -5.67 -3.86 -20.29
CA GLY A 112 -7.09 -3.52 -20.11
C GLY A 112 -7.97 -4.71 -19.72
N PHE A 113 -9.16 -4.39 -19.20
CA PHE A 113 -10.02 -5.34 -18.46
C PHE A 113 -10.65 -6.44 -19.33
N ALA A 114 -10.78 -6.25 -20.65
CA ALA A 114 -11.54 -7.13 -21.54
C ALA A 114 -10.68 -8.01 -22.46
N LEU A 115 -9.33 -7.99 -22.33
CA LEU A 115 -8.45 -8.73 -23.24
C LEU A 115 -8.40 -10.23 -22.99
N HIS A 116 -8.73 -10.68 -21.78
CA HIS A 116 -8.85 -12.09 -21.46
C HIS A 116 -10.27 -12.39 -20.98
N LYS A 117 -10.89 -13.43 -21.58
CA LYS A 117 -12.22 -13.91 -21.18
C LYS A 117 -12.23 -14.52 -19.77
N GLN A 118 -11.06 -14.94 -19.28
CA GLN A 118 -10.86 -15.58 -17.98
C GLN A 118 -9.51 -15.15 -17.41
N VAL A 119 -9.44 -15.01 -16.08
CA VAL A 119 -8.18 -14.79 -15.37
C VAL A 119 -7.32 -16.04 -15.51
N LYS A 120 -6.18 -15.92 -16.19
CA LYS A 120 -5.21 -17.01 -16.37
C LYS A 120 -3.86 -16.55 -15.88
N ALA A 121 -3.26 -17.31 -14.97
CA ALA A 121 -1.91 -17.08 -14.48
C ALA A 121 -1.08 -18.35 -14.69
N LYS A 122 0.22 -18.19 -14.94
CA LYS A 122 1.14 -19.33 -15.09
C LYS A 122 1.33 -19.98 -13.73
N ALA A 123 1.17 -21.31 -13.65
CA ALA A 123 1.39 -22.05 -12.41
C ALA A 123 2.78 -21.80 -11.80
N SER A 124 3.81 -21.67 -12.64
CA SER A 124 5.17 -21.33 -12.21
C SER A 124 5.28 -19.99 -11.44
N SER A 125 4.34 -19.07 -11.65
CA SER A 125 4.27 -17.79 -10.92
C SER A 125 3.48 -17.90 -9.62
N ILE A 126 2.51 -18.83 -9.53
CA ILE A 126 1.61 -18.99 -8.38
C ILE A 126 2.20 -19.94 -7.34
N ILE A 127 2.76 -21.07 -7.76
CA ILE A 127 3.25 -22.14 -6.87
C ILE A 127 4.27 -21.62 -5.83
N PRO A 128 5.25 -20.75 -6.17
CA PRO A 128 6.17 -20.21 -5.17
C PRO A 128 5.48 -19.32 -4.14
N LEU A 129 4.47 -18.56 -4.58
CA LEU A 129 3.69 -17.67 -3.73
C LEU A 129 2.83 -18.47 -2.76
N GLU A 130 2.17 -19.52 -3.24
CA GLU A 130 1.34 -20.43 -2.45
C GLU A 130 2.12 -21.03 -1.27
N LYS A 131 3.30 -21.61 -1.52
CA LYS A 131 4.17 -22.16 -0.47
C LYS A 131 4.57 -21.12 0.59
N SER A 132 4.71 -19.86 0.18
CA SER A 132 5.09 -18.77 1.07
C SER A 132 3.89 -18.25 1.87
N LEU A 133 2.68 -18.32 1.30
CA LEU A 133 1.43 -17.86 1.92
C LEU A 133 0.82 -18.89 2.86
N GLU A 134 0.96 -20.19 2.59
CA GLU A 134 0.44 -21.28 3.45
C GLU A 134 0.70 -21.08 4.96
N PRO A 135 1.94 -20.85 5.42
CA PRO A 135 2.20 -20.66 6.85
C PRO A 135 1.56 -19.37 7.39
N ILE A 136 1.47 -18.32 6.58
CA ILE A 136 0.87 -17.04 6.97
C ILE A 136 -0.63 -17.21 7.13
N ILE A 137 -1.30 -17.84 6.17
CA ILE A 137 -2.75 -18.09 6.18
C ILE A 137 -3.11 -18.99 7.37
N LYS A 138 -2.33 -20.05 7.62
CA LYS A 138 -2.56 -20.95 8.77
C LYS A 138 -2.50 -20.21 10.11
N ASN A 139 -1.52 -19.32 10.27
CA ASN A 139 -1.39 -18.52 11.49
C ASN A 139 -2.53 -17.48 11.63
N ILE A 140 -2.96 -16.87 10.54
CA ILE A 140 -4.09 -15.92 10.53
C ILE A 140 -5.40 -16.64 10.87
N LEU A 141 -5.67 -17.81 10.26
CA LEU A 141 -6.84 -18.63 10.57
C LEU A 141 -6.87 -19.05 12.04
N ALA A 142 -5.73 -19.50 12.58
CA ALA A 142 -5.61 -19.81 14.00
C ALA A 142 -5.87 -18.57 14.89
N LEU A 143 -5.47 -17.37 14.43
CA LEU A 143 -5.75 -16.12 15.12
C LEU A 143 -7.26 -15.79 15.12
N PHE A 144 -7.94 -15.97 13.98
CA PHE A 144 -9.38 -15.74 13.86
C PHE A 144 -10.17 -16.74 14.70
N GLU A 145 -9.82 -18.03 14.66
CA GLU A 145 -10.43 -19.04 15.53
C GLU A 145 -10.19 -18.72 17.02
N CYS A 146 -9.01 -18.22 17.39
CA CYS A 146 -8.73 -17.76 18.75
C CYS A 146 -9.56 -16.53 19.13
N PHE A 147 -9.72 -15.57 18.21
CA PHE A 147 -10.53 -14.37 18.40
C PHE A 147 -12.02 -14.70 18.53
N ASP A 148 -12.55 -15.57 17.68
CA ASP A 148 -13.94 -16.02 17.73
C ASP A 148 -14.24 -16.79 19.02
N ASN A 149 -13.30 -17.61 19.50
CA ASN A 149 -13.41 -18.29 20.79
C ASN A 149 -13.35 -17.30 21.98
N LEU A 150 -12.50 -16.26 21.91
CA LEU A 150 -12.44 -15.20 22.91
C LEU A 150 -13.73 -14.37 22.94
N MET A 151 -14.33 -14.08 21.78
CA MET A 151 -15.61 -13.37 21.66
C MET A 151 -16.81 -14.21 22.12
N GLN A 152 -16.76 -15.53 21.96
CA GLN A 152 -17.83 -16.45 22.42
C GLN A 152 -17.77 -16.74 23.92
N HIS A 153 -16.58 -16.69 24.54
CA HIS A 153 -16.41 -16.91 25.98
C HIS A 153 -16.29 -15.61 26.83
N GLY A 154 -16.13 -14.45 26.19
CA GLY A 154 -16.05 -13.13 26.84
C GLY A 154 -17.41 -12.49 27.13
N LYS A 155 -18.22 -13.09 28.02
CA LYS A 155 -19.22 -12.30 28.76
C LYS A 155 -18.53 -11.62 29.95
N ASN A 156 -18.65 -10.30 29.98
CA ASN A 156 -18.18 -9.32 30.97
C ASN A 156 -16.78 -8.74 30.79
N SER A 157 -16.78 -7.40 30.79
CA SER A 157 -15.64 -6.47 30.81
C SER A 157 -14.87 -6.41 29.50
N TYR A 158 -15.27 -5.54 28.58
CA TYR A 158 -14.49 -4.36 28.16
C TYR A 158 -15.42 -3.47 27.32
N VAL A 159 -15.82 -2.36 27.93
CA VAL A 159 -16.37 -1.20 27.22
C VAL A 159 -15.18 -0.55 26.49
N LEU A 160 -15.33 -0.36 25.19
CA LEU A 160 -14.74 0.76 24.43
C LEU A 160 -15.81 1.27 23.47
#